data_AF-A0A963BDS3-F1
#
_entry.id   AF-A0A963BDS3-F1
#
_cell.length_a   1.000
_cell.length_b   1.000
_cell.length_c   1.000
_cell.angle_alpha   90.00
_cell.angle_beta   90.00
_cell.angle_gamma   90.00
#
_symmetry.space_group_name_H-M   'P 1'
#
loop_
_entity.id
_entity.type
_entity.pdbx_description
1 polymer ?
#
loop_
_entity_poly.entity_id
_entity_poly.type
_entity_poly.pdbx_seq_one_letter_code
_entity_poly.pdbx_strand_id
1 'polypeptide(L)'
;MKTLGRALERRWYRWGKPALQSLKRPGQHPGLHVFVAGSQRSGTNMVMELLELSTQTDVYHEHDGRAFDNYHMRDEATIRRLVDASRAEVFIIKALLEADRMRDFLDAYPPSKGLWIVRRVDDMVNSMLISFRNMANQARRILTGTDEWFADGMSEHTRTVVEQLVKDDISDASASALQWYYRNALYFDKGMDKDERILLVPYERLIFHPDQEFRRICEFLGIDYSPRFIKGIRSSSFRKRPPPEIDPDIRATCEQMWGRFRELDPKFPEMS
;
A
#
# COMPACT_ATOMS: atom_id res chain seq x y z
N MET A 1 -10.18 -30.03 1.03
CA MET A 1 -9.31 -29.71 -0.12
C MET A 1 -8.67 -28.30 -0.11
N LYS A 2 -9.27 -27.25 0.49
CA LYS A 2 -8.66 -25.89 0.55
C LYS A 2 -7.47 -25.74 1.51
N THR A 3 -7.39 -26.58 2.54
CA THR A 3 -6.35 -26.51 3.61
C THR A 3 -5.01 -27.12 3.20
N LEU A 4 -5.02 -28.21 2.42
CA LEU A 4 -3.81 -28.88 1.91
C LEU A 4 -3.05 -28.01 0.89
N GLY A 5 -3.76 -27.35 -0.02
CA GLY A 5 -3.16 -26.41 -0.98
C GLY A 5 -2.45 -25.25 -0.30
N ARG A 6 -3.08 -24.62 0.71
CA ARG A 6 -2.47 -23.54 1.50
C ARG A 6 -1.26 -23.99 2.33
N ALA A 7 -1.27 -25.22 2.85
CA ALA A 7 -0.13 -25.75 3.59
C ALA A 7 1.08 -26.03 2.69
N LEU A 8 0.84 -26.57 1.49
CA LEU A 8 1.86 -26.78 0.45
C LEU A 8 2.41 -25.46 -0.07
N GLU A 9 1.54 -24.48 -0.32
CA GLU A 9 1.89 -23.13 -0.72
C GLU A 9 2.75 -22.42 0.34
N ARG A 10 2.37 -22.51 1.62
CA ARG A 10 3.18 -22.00 2.74
C ARG A 10 4.53 -22.69 2.84
N ARG A 11 4.59 -24.02 2.64
CA ARG A 11 5.85 -24.77 2.61
C ARG A 11 6.74 -24.35 1.44
N TRP A 12 6.14 -24.11 0.27
CA TRP A 12 6.85 -23.59 -0.88
C TRP A 12 7.47 -22.22 -0.59
N TYR A 13 6.68 -21.25 -0.10
CA TYR A 13 7.22 -19.91 0.20
C TYR A 13 8.24 -19.92 1.34
N ARG A 14 8.05 -20.78 2.35
CA ARG A 14 8.98 -20.86 3.49
C ARG A 14 10.28 -21.59 3.18
N TRP A 15 10.27 -22.58 2.28
CA TRP A 15 11.42 -23.47 2.07
C TRP A 15 11.80 -23.64 0.61
N GLY A 16 10.83 -23.85 -0.28
CA GLY A 16 11.09 -24.11 -1.71
C GLY A 16 11.60 -22.88 -2.47
N LYS A 17 10.96 -21.72 -2.29
CA LYS A 17 11.36 -20.46 -2.92
C LYS A 17 12.75 -20.00 -2.45
N PRO A 18 13.06 -19.95 -1.15
CA PRO A 18 14.42 -19.62 -0.69
C PRO A 18 15.49 -20.61 -1.19
N ALA A 19 15.19 -21.91 -1.24
CA ALA A 19 16.13 -22.90 -1.78
C ALA A 19 16.42 -22.64 -3.27
N LEU A 20 15.39 -22.36 -4.07
CA LEU A 20 15.57 -22.00 -5.49
C LEU A 20 16.34 -20.70 -5.69
N GLN A 21 16.07 -19.68 -4.88
CA GLN A 21 16.82 -18.42 -4.91
C GLN A 21 18.29 -18.65 -4.58
N SER A 22 18.57 -19.47 -3.56
CA SER A 22 19.94 -19.83 -3.16
C SER A 22 20.69 -20.61 -4.25
N LEU A 23 20.00 -21.43 -5.04
CA LEU A 23 20.58 -22.14 -6.18
C LEU A 23 20.84 -21.22 -7.39
N LYS A 24 19.94 -20.27 -7.66
CA LYS A 24 20.06 -19.36 -8.80
C LYS A 24 21.12 -18.27 -8.58
N ARG A 25 21.35 -17.85 -7.32
CA ARG A 25 22.19 -16.69 -6.99
C ARG A 25 23.02 -16.90 -5.71
N PRO A 26 24.02 -17.80 -5.71
CA PRO A 26 24.94 -17.91 -4.58
C PRO A 26 25.76 -16.62 -4.41
N GLY A 27 25.73 -16.03 -3.22
CA GLY A 27 26.59 -14.91 -2.85
C GLY A 27 26.17 -13.51 -3.34
N GLN A 28 25.04 -13.37 -4.03
CA GLN A 28 24.52 -12.05 -4.44
C GLN A 28 23.51 -11.50 -3.42
N HIS A 29 23.51 -10.17 -3.28
CA HIS A 29 22.53 -9.38 -2.53
C HIS A 29 21.41 -8.89 -3.47
N PRO A 30 20.25 -8.46 -2.94
CA PRO A 30 19.21 -7.84 -3.76
C PRO A 30 19.77 -6.66 -4.57
N GLY A 31 19.46 -6.66 -5.86
CA GLY A 31 19.85 -5.59 -6.79
C GLY A 31 18.85 -4.44 -6.82
N LEU A 32 17.77 -4.51 -6.04
CA LEU A 32 16.72 -3.50 -5.93
C LEU A 32 15.96 -3.65 -4.60
N HIS A 33 15.71 -2.53 -3.92
CA HIS A 33 14.84 -2.44 -2.75
C HIS A 33 13.53 -1.76 -3.11
N VAL A 34 12.40 -2.36 -2.73
CA VAL A 34 11.07 -1.86 -3.07
C VAL A 34 10.26 -1.67 -1.81
N PHE A 35 9.70 -0.48 -1.66
CA PHE A 35 8.78 -0.18 -0.57
C PHE A 35 7.38 0.02 -1.13
N VAL A 36 6.40 -0.65 -0.53
CA VAL A 36 5.00 -0.59 -0.96
C VAL A 36 4.19 0.13 0.09
N ALA A 37 3.58 1.25 -0.28
CA ALA A 37 2.81 2.12 0.60
C ALA A 37 1.47 2.53 -0.05
N GLY A 38 0.64 3.22 0.72
CA GLY A 38 -0.67 3.72 0.29
C GLY A 38 -1.60 3.91 1.48
N SER A 39 -2.83 4.37 1.22
CA SER A 39 -3.87 4.35 2.25
C SER A 39 -4.21 2.92 2.66
N GLN A 40 -4.53 2.71 3.93
CA GLN A 40 -5.15 1.46 4.40
C GLN A 40 -6.33 1.10 3.48
N ARG A 41 -6.48 -0.21 3.20
CA ARG A 41 -7.55 -0.78 2.36
C ARG A 41 -7.52 -0.37 0.88
N SER A 42 -6.42 0.22 0.40
CA SER A 42 -6.24 0.55 -1.02
C SER A 42 -5.85 -0.65 -1.90
N GLY A 43 -5.56 -1.82 -1.32
CA GLY A 43 -5.18 -3.02 -2.08
C GLY A 43 -3.69 -3.34 -2.07
N THR A 44 -2.90 -2.68 -1.22
CA THR A 44 -1.48 -3.01 -1.00
C THR A 44 -1.25 -4.50 -0.71
N ASN A 45 -2.12 -5.17 0.06
CA ASN A 45 -1.97 -6.61 0.33
C ASN A 45 -2.10 -7.46 -0.92
N MET A 46 -3.01 -7.11 -1.83
CA MET A 46 -3.14 -7.80 -3.10
C MET A 46 -1.86 -7.65 -3.92
N VAL A 47 -1.31 -6.43 -4.03
CA VAL A 47 -0.05 -6.20 -4.74
C VAL A 47 1.09 -7.02 -4.12
N MET A 48 1.23 -7.01 -2.80
CA MET A 48 2.25 -7.80 -2.09
C MET A 48 2.08 -9.31 -2.37
N GLU A 49 0.85 -9.84 -2.30
CA GLU A 49 0.56 -11.25 -2.59
C GLU A 49 0.92 -11.62 -4.02
N LEU A 50 0.63 -10.76 -5.01
CA LEU A 50 0.96 -10.99 -6.41
C LEU A 50 2.48 -10.98 -6.65
N LEU A 51 3.20 -10.05 -6.01
CA LEU A 51 4.66 -9.95 -6.10
C LEU A 51 5.34 -11.15 -5.43
N GLU A 52 4.76 -11.68 -4.35
CA GLU A 52 5.30 -12.84 -3.64
C GLU A 52 5.31 -14.11 -4.51
N LEU A 53 4.43 -14.20 -5.51
CA LEU A 53 4.39 -15.31 -6.46
C LEU A 53 5.67 -15.39 -7.34
N SER A 54 6.40 -14.29 -7.51
CA SER A 54 7.65 -14.28 -8.29
C SER A 54 8.78 -14.97 -7.52
N THR A 55 9.61 -15.74 -8.23
CA THR A 55 10.83 -16.30 -7.63
C THR A 55 11.94 -15.26 -7.51
N GLN A 56 11.81 -14.10 -8.16
CA GLN A 56 12.80 -13.02 -8.14
C GLN A 56 12.65 -12.09 -6.93
N THR A 57 11.57 -12.22 -6.15
CA THR A 57 11.24 -11.31 -5.04
C THR A 57 11.41 -11.97 -3.68
N ASP A 58 11.72 -11.20 -2.65
CA ASP A 58 11.60 -11.59 -1.24
C ASP A 58 10.72 -10.54 -0.55
N VAL A 59 9.54 -10.95 -0.06
CA VAL A 59 8.45 -10.04 0.28
C VAL A 59 8.13 -10.08 1.77
N TYR A 60 8.14 -8.91 2.40
CA TYR A 60 7.86 -8.72 3.82
C TYR A 60 6.57 -7.92 4.02
N HIS A 61 5.53 -8.62 4.45
CA HIS A 61 4.25 -8.01 4.82
C HIS A 61 4.32 -7.36 6.20
N GLU A 62 3.46 -6.38 6.47
CA GLU A 62 3.34 -5.65 7.75
C GLU A 62 3.05 -6.52 8.99
N HIS A 63 2.71 -7.80 8.81
CA HIS A 63 2.52 -8.77 9.89
C HIS A 63 3.70 -9.76 10.03
N ASP A 64 4.77 -9.59 9.26
CA ASP A 64 5.95 -10.43 9.34
C ASP A 64 6.79 -10.02 10.55
N GLY A 65 6.75 -10.83 11.61
CA GLY A 65 7.46 -10.55 12.85
C GLY A 65 8.98 -10.45 12.73
N ARG A 66 9.57 -10.81 11.58
CA ARG A 66 10.99 -10.56 11.30
C ARG A 66 11.28 -9.07 11.03
N ALA A 67 10.36 -8.41 10.34
CA ALA A 67 10.50 -7.02 9.89
C ALA A 67 9.64 -6.04 10.69
N PHE A 68 8.60 -6.52 11.39
CA PHE A 68 7.63 -5.68 12.08
C PHE A 68 7.42 -6.09 13.54
N ASP A 69 6.98 -5.15 14.35
CA ASP A 69 6.41 -5.34 15.69
C ASP A 69 5.12 -4.53 15.80
N ASN A 70 3.99 -5.18 16.07
CA ASN A 70 2.66 -4.56 16.06
C ASN A 70 2.38 -3.65 14.84
N TYR A 71 2.72 -4.13 13.63
CA TYR A 71 2.61 -3.39 12.36
C TYR A 71 3.61 -2.24 12.14
N HIS A 72 4.37 -1.86 13.16
CA HIS A 72 5.46 -0.90 13.01
C HIS A 72 6.70 -1.59 12.48
N MET A 73 7.33 -0.99 11.48
CA MET A 73 8.60 -1.46 10.93
C MET A 73 9.68 -1.40 12.03
N ARG A 74 10.44 -2.49 12.16
CA ARG A 74 11.58 -2.54 13.08
C ARG A 74 12.68 -1.58 12.66
N ASP A 75 13.65 -1.38 13.56
CA ASP A 75 14.77 -0.49 13.33
C ASP A 75 15.58 -0.80 12.05
N GLU A 76 16.31 0.21 11.59
CA GLU A 76 17.10 0.15 10.36
C GLU A 76 18.11 -0.99 10.38
N ALA A 77 18.77 -1.24 11.52
CA ALA A 77 19.73 -2.34 11.65
C ALA A 77 19.07 -3.70 11.41
N THR A 78 17.82 -3.88 11.85
CA THR A 78 17.05 -5.09 11.60
C THR A 78 16.68 -5.24 10.14
N ILE A 79 16.18 -4.17 9.51
CA ILE A 79 15.82 -4.21 8.08
C ILE A 79 17.06 -4.47 7.22
N ARG A 80 18.21 -3.84 7.51
CA ARG A 80 19.48 -4.10 6.83
C ARG A 80 19.90 -5.57 6.94
N ARG A 81 19.79 -6.19 8.12
CA ARG A 81 20.06 -7.64 8.26
C ARG A 81 19.15 -8.51 7.39
N LEU A 82 17.88 -8.14 7.23
CA LEU A 82 16.97 -8.89 6.35
C LEU A 82 17.34 -8.74 4.88
N VAL A 83 17.70 -7.52 4.46
CA VAL A 83 18.22 -7.23 3.12
C VAL A 83 19.49 -8.06 2.86
N ASP A 84 20.44 -8.05 3.79
CA ASP A 84 21.72 -8.75 3.66
C ASP A 84 21.55 -10.28 3.59
N ALA A 85 20.54 -10.80 4.30
CA ALA A 85 20.20 -12.21 4.29
C ALA A 85 19.41 -12.65 3.05
N SER A 86 18.81 -11.71 2.32
CA SER A 86 17.97 -12.02 1.17
C SER A 86 18.81 -12.46 -0.04
N ARG A 87 18.34 -13.49 -0.74
CA ARG A 87 18.94 -14.02 -1.98
C ARG A 87 18.09 -13.74 -3.23
N ALA A 88 17.01 -13.01 -3.06
CA ALA A 88 16.17 -12.56 -4.16
C ALA A 88 16.83 -11.44 -4.95
N GLU A 89 16.36 -11.20 -6.16
CA GLU A 89 16.82 -10.09 -7.00
C GLU A 89 16.26 -8.76 -6.50
N VAL A 90 15.04 -8.81 -5.97
CA VAL A 90 14.28 -7.65 -5.49
C VAL A 90 13.79 -7.92 -4.06
N PHE A 91 14.23 -7.11 -3.12
CA PHE A 91 13.71 -7.10 -1.76
C PHE A 91 12.50 -6.17 -1.69
N ILE A 92 11.38 -6.64 -1.14
CA ILE A 92 10.13 -5.88 -1.10
C ILE A 92 9.59 -5.84 0.33
N ILE A 93 9.28 -4.65 0.84
CA ILE A 93 8.71 -4.48 2.17
C ILE A 93 7.52 -3.52 2.13
N LYS A 94 6.46 -3.83 2.87
CA LYS A 94 5.28 -2.97 2.97
C LYS A 94 5.46 -1.91 4.07
N ALA A 95 5.59 -0.64 3.69
CA ALA A 95 5.79 0.50 4.59
C ALA A 95 4.48 1.28 4.76
N LEU A 96 3.49 0.69 5.45
CA LEU A 96 2.15 1.28 5.53
C LEU A 96 2.04 2.36 6.60
N LEU A 97 2.56 2.11 7.81
CA LEU A 97 2.51 3.10 8.88
C LEU A 97 3.57 4.18 8.61
N GLU A 98 4.73 3.76 8.12
CA GLU A 98 5.90 4.57 7.75
C GLU A 98 5.76 5.22 6.36
N ALA A 99 4.54 5.36 5.84
CA ALA A 99 4.30 5.89 4.50
C ALA A 99 4.86 7.32 4.35
N ASP A 100 4.88 8.11 5.40
CA ASP A 100 5.45 9.46 5.43
C ASP A 100 6.98 9.49 5.24
N ARG A 101 7.66 8.38 5.57
CA ARG A 101 9.12 8.18 5.45
C ARG A 101 9.56 7.49 4.17
N MET A 102 8.62 7.26 3.24
CA MET A 102 8.86 6.59 1.95
C MET A 102 10.12 7.11 1.25
N ARG A 103 10.30 8.44 1.13
CA ARG A 103 11.48 9.02 0.47
C ARG A 103 12.78 8.78 1.22
N ASP A 104 12.78 8.88 2.55
CA ASP A 104 13.95 8.57 3.37
C ASP A 104 14.42 7.13 3.15
N PHE A 105 13.47 6.19 3.01
CA PHE A 105 13.78 4.81 2.67
C PHE A 105 14.36 4.65 1.27
N LEU A 106 13.86 5.40 0.28
CA LEU A 106 14.44 5.35 -1.06
C LEU A 106 15.89 5.83 -1.05
N ASP A 107 16.20 6.87 -0.27
CA ASP A 107 17.54 7.43 -0.19
C ASP A 107 18.50 6.53 0.62
N ALA A 108 17.99 5.84 1.65
CA ALA A 108 18.80 4.98 2.52
C ALA A 108 19.13 3.58 1.94
N TYR A 109 18.38 3.12 0.93
CA TYR A 109 18.49 1.77 0.36
C TYR A 109 18.69 1.75 -1.18
N PRO A 110 19.66 2.49 -1.74
CA PRO A 110 19.89 2.49 -3.18
C PRO A 110 20.45 1.12 -3.66
N PRO A 111 20.10 0.69 -4.88
CA PRO A 111 19.04 1.22 -5.73
C PRO A 111 17.66 0.86 -5.16
N SER A 112 16.71 1.81 -5.24
CA SER A 112 15.39 1.70 -4.61
C SER A 112 14.25 2.18 -5.52
N LYS A 113 13.06 1.62 -5.30
CA LYS A 113 11.80 2.02 -5.93
C LYS A 113 10.65 2.00 -4.93
N GLY A 114 9.63 2.82 -5.16
CA GLY A 114 8.41 2.88 -4.38
C GLY A 114 7.19 2.50 -5.21
N LEU A 115 6.22 1.82 -4.61
CA LEU A 115 4.89 1.67 -5.16
C LEU A 115 3.88 2.36 -4.25
N TRP A 116 3.12 3.32 -4.77
CA TRP A 116 2.05 3.99 -4.03
C TRP A 116 0.69 3.53 -4.55
N ILE A 117 -0.06 2.78 -3.74
CA ILE A 117 -1.32 2.18 -4.16
C ILE A 117 -2.46 3.06 -3.68
N VAL A 118 -3.27 3.52 -4.62
CA VAL A 118 -4.45 4.35 -4.36
C VAL A 118 -5.72 3.65 -4.84
N ARG A 119 -6.84 3.89 -4.16
CA ARG A 119 -8.16 3.32 -4.45
C ARG A 119 -9.23 4.38 -4.27
N ARG A 120 -10.34 4.31 -5.00
CA ARG A 120 -11.51 5.18 -4.81
C ARG A 120 -12.00 5.18 -3.36
N VAL A 121 -12.38 6.38 -2.91
CA VAL A 121 -12.83 6.61 -1.53
C VAL A 121 -14.03 5.72 -1.15
N ASP A 122 -15.06 5.62 -1.99
CA ASP A 122 -16.27 4.87 -1.66
C ASP A 122 -15.98 3.37 -1.43
N ASP A 123 -15.17 2.79 -2.31
CA ASP A 123 -14.76 1.39 -2.24
C ASP A 123 -13.79 1.13 -1.06
N MET A 124 -12.91 2.09 -0.78
CA MET A 124 -12.02 2.04 0.37
C MET A 124 -12.83 2.08 1.68
N VAL A 125 -13.72 3.06 1.84
CA VAL A 125 -14.59 3.23 3.03
C VAL A 125 -15.47 2.00 3.24
N ASN A 126 -16.10 1.49 2.18
CA ASN A 126 -16.87 0.24 2.27
C ASN A 126 -16.04 -0.95 2.78
N SER A 127 -14.75 -1.02 2.43
CA SER A 127 -13.83 -2.03 2.94
C SER A 127 -13.38 -1.77 4.38
N MET A 128 -13.19 -0.49 4.72
CA MET A 128 -12.79 -0.04 6.05
C MET A 128 -13.86 -0.39 7.08
N LEU A 129 -15.13 -0.08 6.82
CA LEU A 129 -16.27 -0.34 7.72
C LEU A 129 -16.50 -1.82 8.04
N ILE A 130 -16.02 -2.73 7.18
CA ILE A 130 -16.06 -4.17 7.47
C ILE A 130 -14.99 -4.56 8.50
N SER A 131 -13.82 -3.93 8.40
CA SER A 131 -12.60 -4.35 9.09
C SER A 131 -12.37 -3.57 10.38
N PHE A 132 -12.87 -2.34 10.46
CA PHE A 132 -12.66 -1.41 11.56
C PHE A 132 -13.99 -0.70 11.87
N ARG A 133 -14.31 -0.58 13.16
CA ARG A 133 -15.57 -0.01 13.66
C ARG A 133 -15.34 1.07 14.72
N ASN A 134 -14.24 1.82 14.58
CA ASN A 134 -13.79 2.79 15.57
C ASN A 134 -13.11 4.02 14.92
N MET A 135 -13.50 4.33 13.69
CA MET A 135 -12.84 5.34 12.87
C MET A 135 -13.19 6.74 13.35
N ALA A 136 -14.43 6.97 13.79
CA ALA A 136 -14.86 8.24 14.36
C ALA A 136 -14.01 8.62 15.59
N ASN A 137 -13.76 7.66 16.49
CA ASN A 137 -12.92 7.90 17.65
C ASN A 137 -11.46 8.16 17.27
N GLN A 138 -10.91 7.47 16.27
CA GLN A 138 -9.56 7.78 15.78
C GLN A 138 -9.47 9.19 15.22
N ALA A 139 -10.46 9.62 14.43
CA ALA A 139 -10.49 10.98 13.88
C ALA A 139 -10.54 12.05 14.98
N ARG A 140 -11.36 11.85 16.03
CA ARG A 140 -11.40 12.76 17.19
C ARG A 140 -10.07 12.82 17.95
N ARG A 141 -9.33 11.71 18.03
CA ARG A 141 -8.02 11.67 18.71
C ARG A 141 -6.95 12.52 18.01
N ILE A 142 -7.08 12.74 16.70
CA ILE A 142 -6.21 13.67 15.96
C ILE A 142 -6.31 15.08 16.56
N LEU A 143 -7.51 15.53 16.92
CA LEU A 143 -7.74 16.86 17.50
C LEU A 143 -7.08 17.03 18.86
N THR A 144 -6.98 15.94 19.62
CA THR A 144 -6.35 15.94 20.95
C THR A 144 -4.82 15.90 20.91
N GLY A 145 -4.22 15.80 19.71
CA GLY A 145 -2.76 15.84 19.54
C GLY A 145 -2.04 14.62 20.12
N THR A 146 -2.68 13.44 20.13
CA THR A 146 -2.02 12.21 20.58
C THR A 146 -1.01 11.74 19.54
N ASP A 147 0.19 11.32 19.98
CA ASP A 147 1.24 10.68 19.17
C ASP A 147 0.77 9.34 18.60
N GLU A 148 -0.08 9.39 17.58
CA GLU A 148 -0.63 8.24 16.89
C GLU A 148 -0.12 8.20 15.47
N TRP A 149 0.26 7.01 15.00
CA TRP A 149 0.90 6.79 13.69
C TRP A 149 0.10 7.36 12.50
N PHE A 150 -1.22 7.49 12.64
CA PHE A 150 -2.07 8.01 11.58
C PHE A 150 -2.00 9.54 11.45
N ALA A 151 -1.50 10.25 12.46
CA ALA A 151 -1.21 11.68 12.42
C ALA A 151 0.22 11.99 11.96
N ASP A 152 1.11 10.99 11.98
CA ASP A 152 2.51 11.16 11.59
C ASP A 152 2.65 11.65 10.14
N GLY A 153 3.53 12.63 9.96
CA GLY A 153 3.88 13.18 8.66
C GLY A 153 2.87 14.13 8.04
N MET A 154 1.71 14.38 8.67
CA MET A 154 0.73 15.37 8.19
C MET A 154 1.37 16.77 8.10
N SER A 155 1.14 17.45 6.97
CA SER A 155 1.48 18.88 6.86
C SER A 155 0.55 19.74 7.70
N GLU A 156 0.97 20.97 8.04
CA GLU A 156 0.11 21.94 8.75
C GLU A 156 -1.19 22.22 7.99
N HIS A 157 -1.12 22.26 6.65
CA HIS A 157 -2.29 22.43 5.80
C HIS A 157 -3.26 21.24 5.93
N THR A 158 -2.77 20.02 5.76
CA THR A 158 -3.58 18.80 5.91
C THR A 158 -4.18 18.71 7.31
N ARG A 159 -3.41 19.04 8.35
CA ARG A 159 -3.89 19.09 9.73
C ARG A 159 -5.03 20.11 9.91
N THR A 160 -4.88 21.32 9.37
CA THR A 160 -5.92 22.35 9.42
C THR A 160 -7.22 21.88 8.77
N VAL A 161 -7.13 21.23 7.61
CA VAL A 161 -8.31 20.66 6.93
C VAL A 161 -8.98 19.58 7.77
N VAL A 162 -8.19 18.68 8.38
CA VAL A 162 -8.73 17.64 9.27
C VAL A 162 -9.41 18.26 10.48
N GLU A 163 -8.78 19.24 11.13
CA GLU A 163 -9.33 19.92 12.31
C GLU A 163 -10.66 20.65 12.01
N GLN A 164 -10.80 21.22 10.82
CA GLN A 164 -12.04 21.87 10.39
C GLN A 164 -13.17 20.89 10.08
N LEU A 165 -12.84 19.69 9.58
CA LEU A 165 -13.83 18.71 9.12
C LEU A 165 -14.24 17.69 10.18
N VAL A 166 -13.43 17.48 11.22
CA VAL A 166 -13.80 16.58 12.32
C VAL A 166 -14.81 17.27 13.24
N LYS A 167 -16.07 16.83 13.12
CA LYS A 167 -17.18 17.22 14.00
C LYS A 167 -17.35 16.22 15.14
N ASP A 168 -17.96 16.66 16.24
CA ASP A 168 -18.22 15.79 17.40
C ASP A 168 -19.07 14.56 17.04
N ASP A 169 -19.98 14.67 16.08
CA ASP A 169 -20.89 13.63 15.63
C ASP A 169 -20.43 12.89 14.36
N ILE A 170 -19.15 13.02 13.98
CA ILE A 170 -18.60 12.36 12.78
C ILE A 170 -18.88 10.85 12.78
N SER A 171 -19.42 10.36 11.66
CA SER A 171 -19.68 8.93 11.46
C SER A 171 -18.39 8.16 11.15
N ASP A 172 -18.39 6.84 11.36
CA ASP A 172 -17.26 5.98 10.96
C ASP A 172 -16.99 6.04 9.45
N ALA A 173 -18.03 6.25 8.63
CA ALA A 173 -17.89 6.36 7.19
C ALA A 173 -17.17 7.66 6.79
N SER A 174 -17.61 8.80 7.34
CA SER A 174 -16.97 10.09 7.14
C SER A 174 -15.54 10.11 7.69
N ALA A 175 -15.31 9.54 8.87
CA ALA A 175 -13.98 9.44 9.44
C ALA A 175 -13.04 8.55 8.60
N SER A 176 -13.54 7.44 8.05
CA SER A 176 -12.79 6.60 7.12
C SER A 176 -12.42 7.35 5.83
N ALA A 177 -13.35 8.15 5.31
CA ALA A 177 -13.11 8.99 4.13
C ALA A 177 -12.07 10.09 4.43
N LEU A 178 -12.12 10.69 5.62
CA LEU A 178 -11.12 11.67 6.02
C LEU A 178 -9.73 11.03 6.18
N GLN A 179 -9.66 9.80 6.71
CA GLN A 179 -8.42 9.02 6.72
C GLN A 179 -7.87 8.74 5.33
N TRP A 180 -8.75 8.38 4.40
CA TRP A 180 -8.35 8.24 3.00
C TRP A 180 -7.67 9.50 2.48
N TYR A 181 -8.24 10.66 2.75
CA TYR A 181 -7.73 11.95 2.29
C TYR A 181 -6.34 12.22 2.88
N TYR A 182 -6.20 12.26 4.21
CA TYR A 182 -4.94 12.70 4.81
C TYR A 182 -3.80 11.70 4.57
N ARG A 183 -4.08 10.39 4.46
CA ARG A 183 -3.03 9.41 4.11
C ARG A 183 -2.57 9.58 2.67
N ASN A 184 -3.47 9.92 1.75
CA ASN A 184 -3.09 10.20 0.37
C ASN A 184 -2.49 11.60 0.19
N ALA A 185 -2.79 12.56 1.07
CA ALA A 185 -2.13 13.86 1.06
C ALA A 185 -0.61 13.72 1.24
N LEU A 186 -0.13 12.76 2.03
CA LEU A 186 1.29 12.45 2.19
C LEU A 186 2.03 12.26 0.85
N TYR A 187 1.39 11.61 -0.13
CA TYR A 187 1.97 11.40 -1.45
C TYR A 187 2.38 12.72 -2.10
N PHE A 188 1.55 13.75 -1.98
CA PHE A 188 1.84 15.07 -2.55
C PHE A 188 2.64 15.96 -1.60
N ASP A 189 2.30 15.98 -0.31
CA ASP A 189 2.93 16.83 0.69
C ASP A 189 4.43 16.51 0.85
N LYS A 190 4.81 15.25 0.66
CA LYS A 190 6.22 14.82 0.68
C LYS A 190 6.88 14.84 -0.70
N GLY A 191 6.18 15.29 -1.74
CA GLY A 191 6.72 15.38 -3.11
C GLY A 191 6.96 14.04 -3.80
N MET A 192 6.23 12.99 -3.41
CA MET A 192 6.34 11.66 -4.04
C MET A 192 5.77 11.65 -5.46
N ASP A 193 4.85 12.56 -5.75
CA ASP A 193 4.29 12.82 -7.08
C ASP A 193 5.35 13.24 -8.11
N LYS A 194 6.52 13.72 -7.65
CA LYS A 194 7.61 14.21 -8.50
C LYS A 194 8.83 13.29 -8.50
N ASP A 195 8.80 12.20 -7.73
CA ASP A 195 9.93 11.26 -7.62
C ASP A 195 9.74 10.10 -8.61
N GLU A 196 10.56 10.06 -9.66
CA GLU A 196 10.48 9.04 -10.73
C GLU A 196 10.75 7.61 -10.22
N ARG A 197 11.33 7.46 -9.00
CA ARG A 197 11.48 6.16 -8.34
C ARG A 197 10.16 5.65 -7.77
N ILE A 198 9.08 6.42 -7.80
CA ILE A 198 7.78 6.05 -7.23
C ILE A 198 6.75 5.85 -8.34
N LEU A 199 6.16 4.66 -8.37
CA LEU A 199 5.05 4.35 -9.27
C LEU A 199 3.72 4.50 -8.54
N LEU A 200 2.87 5.40 -9.03
CA LEU A 200 1.46 5.45 -8.63
C LEU A 200 0.69 4.29 -9.25
N VAL A 201 -0.01 3.50 -8.44
CA VAL A 201 -0.73 2.29 -8.84
C VAL A 201 -2.21 2.42 -8.48
N PRO A 202 -3.10 2.68 -9.45
CA PRO A 202 -4.54 2.72 -9.21
C PRO A 202 -5.09 1.30 -9.02
N TYR A 203 -5.70 1.03 -7.87
CA TYR A 203 -6.30 -0.26 -7.54
C TYR A 203 -7.33 -0.71 -8.59
N GLU A 204 -8.12 0.22 -9.10
CA GLU A 204 -9.14 -0.03 -10.11
C GLU A 204 -8.54 -0.66 -11.37
N ARG A 205 -7.35 -0.23 -11.80
CA ARG A 205 -6.66 -0.84 -12.95
C ARG A 205 -6.20 -2.26 -12.66
N LEU A 206 -5.72 -2.53 -11.45
CA LEU A 206 -5.39 -3.90 -11.05
C LEU A 206 -6.61 -4.83 -11.07
N ILE A 207 -7.83 -4.27 -10.95
CA ILE A 207 -9.07 -5.04 -11.02
C ILE A 207 -9.59 -5.19 -12.45
N PHE A 208 -9.62 -4.10 -13.21
CA PHE A 208 -10.25 -4.08 -14.55
C PHE A 208 -9.29 -4.44 -15.68
N HIS A 209 -8.00 -4.13 -15.52
CA HIS A 209 -6.94 -4.39 -16.50
C HIS A 209 -5.73 -5.08 -15.83
N PRO A 210 -5.92 -6.21 -15.11
CA PRO A 210 -4.88 -6.82 -14.29
C PRO A 210 -3.62 -7.20 -15.06
N ASP A 211 -3.76 -7.74 -16.28
CA ASP A 211 -2.60 -8.13 -17.11
C ASP A 211 -1.74 -6.92 -17.50
N GLN A 212 -2.38 -5.85 -17.98
CA GLN A 212 -1.69 -4.62 -18.37
C GLN A 212 -1.03 -3.94 -17.17
N GLU A 213 -1.78 -3.77 -16.07
CA GLU A 213 -1.28 -3.03 -14.91
C GLU A 213 -0.19 -3.81 -14.17
N PHE A 214 -0.30 -5.14 -14.07
CA PHE A 214 0.73 -5.93 -13.40
C PHE A 214 1.99 -6.10 -14.28
N ARG A 215 1.87 -6.11 -15.61
CA ARG A 215 3.04 -5.98 -16.50
C ARG A 215 3.77 -4.67 -16.27
N ARG A 216 3.04 -3.55 -16.19
CA ARG A 216 3.62 -2.22 -15.90
C ARG A 216 4.39 -2.20 -14.58
N ILE A 217 3.86 -2.84 -13.53
CA ILE A 217 4.55 -3.00 -12.25
C ILE A 217 5.81 -3.87 -12.42
N CYS A 218 5.71 -5.01 -13.10
CA CYS A 218 6.85 -5.91 -13.30
C CYS A 218 7.98 -5.23 -14.09
N GLU A 219 7.64 -4.52 -15.18
CA GLU A 219 8.57 -3.71 -15.99
C GLU A 219 9.22 -2.61 -15.15
N PHE A 220 8.42 -1.90 -14.36
CA PHE A 220 8.93 -0.87 -13.45
C PHE A 220 9.90 -1.46 -12.42
N LEU A 221 9.67 -2.68 -11.92
CA LEU A 221 10.56 -3.33 -10.95
C LEU A 221 11.70 -4.13 -11.59
N GLY A 222 11.71 -4.30 -12.92
CA GLY A 222 12.70 -5.12 -13.63
C GLY A 222 12.59 -6.62 -13.34
N ILE A 223 11.38 -7.13 -13.08
CA ILE A 223 11.13 -8.57 -12.86
C ILE A 223 10.32 -9.18 -14.00
N ASP A 224 10.43 -10.50 -14.18
CA ASP A 224 9.73 -11.20 -15.24
C ASP A 224 8.24 -11.31 -14.94
N TYR A 225 7.40 -10.80 -15.86
CA TYR A 225 5.97 -10.99 -15.79
C TYR A 225 5.57 -12.44 -16.09
N SER A 226 4.59 -12.95 -15.34
CA SER A 226 3.95 -14.23 -15.63
C SER A 226 2.43 -14.12 -15.50
N PRO A 227 1.63 -14.60 -16.48
CA PRO A 227 0.17 -14.59 -16.40
C PRO A 227 -0.40 -15.33 -15.17
N ARG A 228 0.39 -16.23 -14.56
CA ARG A 228 0.00 -16.93 -13.33
C ARG A 228 -0.20 -15.98 -12.15
N PHE A 229 0.46 -14.81 -12.15
CA PHE A 229 0.38 -13.86 -11.06
C PHE A 229 -1.06 -13.40 -10.85
N ILE A 230 -1.70 -12.97 -11.93
CA ILE A 230 -3.03 -12.37 -11.88
C ILE A 230 -4.20 -13.37 -11.86
N LYS A 231 -3.93 -14.68 -11.99
CA LYS A 231 -4.97 -15.72 -12.09
C LYS A 231 -5.91 -15.77 -10.88
N GLY A 232 -5.45 -15.28 -9.72
CA GLY A 232 -6.23 -15.20 -8.49
C GLY A 232 -7.08 -13.94 -8.33
N ILE A 233 -6.92 -12.92 -9.19
CA ILE A 233 -7.61 -11.64 -9.06
C ILE A 233 -9.10 -11.83 -9.35
N ARG A 234 -9.94 -11.44 -8.40
CA ARG A 234 -11.39 -11.51 -8.52
C ARG A 234 -11.97 -10.10 -8.53
N SER A 235 -12.43 -9.65 -9.70
CA SER A 235 -13.15 -8.39 -9.87
C SER A 235 -14.41 -8.28 -9.01
N SER A 236 -14.97 -9.43 -8.61
CA SER A 236 -16.17 -9.51 -7.77
C SER A 236 -16.11 -8.68 -6.49
N SER A 237 -14.93 -8.31 -5.96
CA SER A 237 -14.80 -7.53 -4.72
C SER A 237 -15.03 -6.01 -4.86
N PHE A 238 -15.10 -5.49 -6.09
CA PHE A 238 -15.23 -4.08 -6.40
C PHE A 238 -16.70 -3.64 -6.53
N ARG A 239 -17.09 -2.48 -5.98
CA ARG A 239 -18.45 -1.90 -6.01
C ARG A 239 -19.60 -2.86 -5.63
N LYS A 240 -19.40 -3.78 -4.68
CA LYS A 240 -20.48 -4.65 -4.17
C LYS A 240 -21.58 -3.92 -3.40
N ARG A 241 -21.29 -2.70 -2.94
CA ARG A 241 -22.10 -1.97 -1.97
C ARG A 241 -22.42 -0.59 -2.52
N PRO A 242 -23.59 -0.02 -2.13
CA PRO A 242 -23.88 1.37 -2.45
C PRO A 242 -22.75 2.26 -1.89
N PRO A 243 -22.53 3.44 -2.51
CA PRO A 243 -21.65 4.44 -1.94
C PRO A 243 -22.05 4.73 -0.48
N PRO A 244 -21.08 4.76 0.44
CA PRO A 244 -21.36 5.04 1.84
C PRO A 244 -21.81 6.50 2.00
N GLU A 245 -22.67 6.72 3.00
CA GLU A 245 -23.05 8.08 3.40
C GLU A 245 -21.84 8.76 4.06
N ILE A 246 -21.32 9.79 3.38
CA ILE A 246 -20.17 10.58 3.79
C ILE A 246 -20.63 12.04 3.83
N ASP A 247 -20.20 12.76 4.86
CA ASP A 247 -20.45 14.21 4.99
C ASP A 247 -20.06 14.95 3.70
N PRO A 248 -20.90 15.86 3.18
CA PRO A 248 -20.67 16.51 1.90
C PRO A 248 -19.32 17.22 1.77
N ASP A 249 -18.83 17.87 2.84
CA ASP A 249 -17.58 18.62 2.82
C ASP A 249 -16.37 17.68 2.78
N ILE A 250 -16.44 16.57 3.54
CA ILE A 250 -15.44 15.50 3.49
C ILE A 250 -15.45 14.82 2.12
N ARG A 251 -16.63 14.59 1.53
CA ARG A 251 -16.75 14.02 0.18
C ARG A 251 -16.13 14.94 -0.86
N ALA A 252 -16.43 16.24 -0.82
CA ALA A 252 -15.84 17.22 -1.74
C ALA A 252 -14.30 17.25 -1.63
N THR A 253 -13.78 17.21 -0.40
CA THR A 253 -12.34 17.13 -0.13
C THR A 253 -11.71 15.86 -0.72
N CYS A 254 -12.39 14.72 -0.59
CA CYS A 254 -11.93 13.46 -1.20
C CYS A 254 -11.94 13.51 -2.74
N GLU A 255 -12.96 14.12 -3.35
CA GLU A 255 -13.04 14.25 -4.80
C GLU A 255 -11.98 15.20 -5.37
N GLN A 256 -11.67 16.30 -4.67
CA GLN A 256 -10.57 17.18 -5.04
C GLN A 256 -9.23 16.43 -5.03
N MET A 257 -8.96 15.65 -3.97
CA MET A 257 -7.76 14.81 -3.89
C MET A 257 -7.73 13.75 -5.00
N TRP A 258 -8.88 13.14 -5.34
CA TRP A 258 -8.96 12.23 -6.48
C TRP A 258 -8.66 12.92 -7.81
N GLY A 259 -9.14 14.15 -8.00
CA GLY A 259 -8.82 14.99 -9.16
C GLY A 259 -7.30 15.17 -9.34
N ARG A 260 -6.56 15.44 -8.26
CA ARG A 260 -5.09 15.55 -8.30
C ARG A 260 -4.41 14.27 -8.80
N PHE A 261 -4.87 13.09 -8.38
CA PHE A 261 -4.33 11.83 -8.90
C PHE A 261 -4.63 11.64 -10.40
N ARG A 262 -5.81 12.07 -10.86
CA ARG A 262 -6.18 12.00 -12.28
C ARG A 262 -5.34 12.92 -13.16
N GLU A 263 -4.91 14.06 -12.65
CA GLU A 263 -4.01 14.97 -13.37
C GLU A 263 -2.64 14.34 -13.62
N LEU A 264 -2.15 13.48 -12.70
CA LEU A 264 -0.87 12.79 -12.85
C LEU A 264 -0.90 11.66 -13.88
N ASP A 265 -2.03 10.96 -14.00
CA ASP A 265 -2.22 9.93 -15.01
C ASP A 265 -3.66 10.05 -15.54
N PRO A 266 -3.86 10.71 -16.70
CA PRO A 266 -5.19 10.94 -17.28
C PRO A 266 -5.96 9.66 -17.60
N LYS A 267 -5.26 8.53 -17.70
CA LYS A 267 -5.87 7.22 -17.90
C LYS A 267 -6.32 6.61 -16.56
N PHE A 268 -6.28 7.35 -15.44
CA PHE A 268 -7.00 6.96 -14.23
C PHE A 268 -8.44 6.69 -14.62
N PRO A 269 -9.03 5.58 -14.18
CA PRO A 269 -10.37 5.22 -14.59
C PRO A 269 -11.36 6.34 -14.21
N GLU A 270 -11.89 7.01 -15.23
CA GLU A 270 -13.20 7.65 -15.14
C GLU A 270 -14.22 6.54 -15.03
N MET A 271 -15.06 6.55 -14.00
CA MET A 271 -16.14 5.58 -13.95
C MET A 271 -17.38 6.28 -13.45
N SER A 272 -18.16 6.73 -14.43
CA SER A 272 -19.62 6.92 -14.36
C SER A 272 -20.31 5.91 -13.45
#